data_AF-X1NYU2-F1
#
_entry.id   AF-X1NYU2-F1
#
_cell.length_a   1.000
_cell.length_b   1.000
_cell.length_c   1.000
_cell.angle_alpha   90.00
_cell.angle_beta   90.00
_cell.angle_gamma   90.00
#
_symmetry.space_group_name_H-M   'P 1'
#
loop_
_entity.id
_entity.type
_entity.pdbx_description
1 polymer ?
#
loop_
_entity_poly.entity_id
_entity_poly.type
_entity_poly.pdbx_seq_one_letter_code
_entity_poly.pdbx_strand_id
1 'polypeptide(L)'
;IGWVRALEVTFGWFGWHPHLHTLLFTRHPLSKAQKAVLWQFLYGRWSDAIVAAGYRRPHRKHGLVITHGESAGDYVSKICHQGLAEEISQAGSKKGRQGSRSVPQIIDDWGDYGRESDRLLLLEWLTGMRGARHLTWSKDFRKQYLPAEQPAQDSDPSTAEFICQFTGQQTDFLIQYDPTLRWRIPEAAKKHGRPGVMAELV
;
A
#
# COMPACT_ATOMS: atom_id res chain seq x y z
N ILE A 1 -3.12 22.79 12.28
CA ILE A 1 -3.90 22.00 11.31
C ILE A 1 -2.94 21.43 10.30
N GLY A 2 -2.95 20.10 10.12
CA GLY A 2 -1.93 19.36 9.41
C GLY A 2 -2.48 18.56 8.23
N TRP A 3 -1.71 17.59 7.78
CA TRP A 3 -2.06 16.73 6.66
C TRP A 3 -1.42 15.34 6.79
N VAL A 4 -2.03 14.37 6.11
CA VAL A 4 -1.43 13.06 5.84
C VAL A 4 -1.53 12.76 4.35
N ARG A 5 -0.49 12.14 3.80
CA ARG A 5 -0.37 11.80 2.39
C ARG A 5 0.04 10.34 2.24
N ALA A 6 -0.69 9.61 1.41
CA ALA A 6 -0.31 8.30 0.90
C ALA A 6 0.01 8.36 -0.59
N LEU A 7 1.04 7.63 -1.00
CA LEU A 7 1.36 7.34 -2.39
C LEU A 7 0.98 5.89 -2.67
N GLU A 8 0.05 5.71 -3.61
CA GLU A 8 -0.35 4.42 -4.14
C GLU A 8 0.15 4.32 -5.57
N VAL A 9 0.78 3.21 -5.94
CA VAL A 9 1.28 2.99 -7.30
C VAL A 9 0.76 1.65 -7.80
N THR A 10 0.11 1.69 -8.96
CA THR A 10 -0.38 0.50 -9.66
C THR A 10 0.15 0.46 -11.09
N PHE A 11 0.16 -0.72 -11.68
CA PHE A 11 0.48 -0.91 -13.10
C PHE A 11 -0.77 -1.38 -13.83
N GLY A 12 -1.16 -0.69 -14.89
CA GLY A 12 -2.34 -1.02 -15.69
C GLY A 12 -2.03 -0.97 -17.18
N TRP A 13 -3.09 -1.00 -17.99
CA TRP A 13 -2.99 -1.02 -19.45
C TRP A 13 -2.13 0.13 -20.03
N PHE A 14 -2.19 1.30 -19.41
CA PHE A 14 -1.44 2.49 -19.84
C PHE A 14 -0.13 2.72 -19.05
N GLY A 15 0.40 1.68 -18.40
CA GLY A 15 1.66 1.73 -17.64
C GLY A 15 1.47 2.04 -16.15
N TRP A 16 2.43 2.74 -15.56
CA TRP A 16 2.41 3.13 -14.15
C TRP A 16 1.37 4.22 -13.85
N HIS A 17 0.58 4.01 -12.80
CA HIS A 17 -0.47 4.91 -12.34
C HIS A 17 -0.19 5.30 -10.87
N PRO A 18 0.66 6.30 -10.63
CA PRO A 18 0.88 6.85 -9.29
C PRO A 18 -0.28 7.77 -8.89
N HIS A 19 -0.86 7.49 -7.72
CA HIS A 19 -1.91 8.28 -7.09
C HIS A 19 -1.41 8.84 -5.75
N LEU A 20 -1.62 10.14 -5.56
CA LEU A 20 -1.43 10.79 -4.26
C LEU A 20 -2.78 11.03 -3.60
N HIS A 21 -2.93 10.40 -2.45
CA HIS A 21 -4.08 10.47 -1.60
C HIS A 21 -3.76 11.36 -0.41
N THR A 22 -4.39 12.52 -0.32
CA THR A 22 -4.05 13.52 0.70
C THR A 22 -5.26 13.92 1.50
N LEU A 23 -5.15 13.84 2.82
CA LEU A 23 -6.13 14.39 3.74
C LEU A 23 -5.58 15.71 4.29
N LEU A 24 -6.35 16.77 4.07
CA LEU A 24 -6.05 18.12 4.54
C LEU A 24 -7.02 18.45 5.66
N PHE A 25 -6.48 18.71 6.85
CA PHE A 25 -7.30 19.06 8.00
C PHE A 25 -7.41 20.58 8.09
N THR A 26 -8.64 21.08 8.26
CA THR A 26 -8.94 22.52 8.41
C THR A 26 -9.62 22.76 9.75
N ARG A 27 -9.43 23.95 10.34
CA ARG A 27 -9.99 24.33 11.65
C ARG A 27 -11.50 24.45 11.59
N HIS A 28 -11.99 24.84 10.43
CA HIS A 28 -13.40 24.98 10.12
C HIS A 28 -13.68 24.34 8.76
N PRO A 29 -14.91 23.86 8.51
CA PRO A 29 -15.33 23.42 7.19
C PRO A 29 -15.11 24.53 6.15
N LEU A 30 -14.56 24.16 5.00
CA LEU A 30 -14.37 25.10 3.89
C LEU A 30 -15.67 25.32 3.13
N SER A 31 -16.00 26.57 2.85
CA SER A 31 -17.09 26.93 1.93
C SER A 31 -16.77 26.50 0.50
N LYS A 32 -17.80 26.44 -0.37
CA LYS A 32 -17.60 26.11 -1.81
C LYS A 32 -16.60 27.04 -2.49
N ALA A 33 -16.66 28.35 -2.19
CA ALA A 33 -15.73 29.33 -2.73
C ALA A 33 -14.29 29.09 -2.24
N GLN A 34 -14.11 28.81 -0.94
CA GLN A 34 -12.78 28.49 -0.37
C GLN A 34 -12.20 27.21 -0.97
N LYS A 35 -13.03 26.18 -1.20
CA LYS A 35 -12.60 24.95 -1.88
C LYS A 35 -12.19 25.21 -3.33
N ALA A 36 -12.90 26.07 -4.06
CA ALA A 36 -12.54 26.43 -5.43
C ALA A 36 -11.18 27.15 -5.48
N VAL A 37 -10.92 28.07 -4.56
CA VAL A 37 -9.62 28.75 -4.43
C VAL A 37 -8.51 27.74 -4.08
N LEU A 38 -8.75 26.86 -3.11
CA LEU A 38 -7.80 25.81 -2.73
C LEU A 38 -7.50 24.87 -3.92
N TRP A 39 -8.53 24.47 -4.67
CA TRP A 39 -8.38 23.64 -5.86
C TRP A 39 -7.50 24.33 -6.91
N GLN A 40 -7.76 25.61 -7.20
CA GLN A 40 -6.97 26.36 -8.19
C GLN A 40 -5.50 26.46 -7.76
N PHE A 41 -5.25 26.76 -6.48
CA PHE A 41 -3.90 26.84 -5.93
C PHE A 41 -3.15 25.50 -6.04
N LEU A 42 -3.77 24.39 -5.61
CA LEU A 42 -3.14 23.08 -5.64
C LEU A 42 -2.95 22.56 -7.07
N TYR A 43 -3.98 22.69 -7.91
CA TYR A 43 -3.92 22.23 -9.30
C TYR A 43 -2.86 22.99 -10.08
N GLY A 44 -2.76 24.31 -9.94
CA GLY A 44 -1.71 25.10 -10.62
C GLY A 44 -0.32 24.57 -10.32
N ARG A 45 0.04 24.47 -9.03
CA ARG A 45 1.36 23.97 -8.61
C ARG A 45 1.64 22.55 -9.06
N TRP A 46 0.65 21.65 -8.92
CA TRP A 46 0.78 20.26 -9.35
C TRP A 46 0.97 20.16 -10.86
N SER A 47 0.12 20.86 -11.61
CA SER A 47 0.09 20.87 -13.07
C SER A 47 1.40 21.41 -13.64
N ASP A 48 1.93 22.48 -13.07
CA ASP A 48 3.20 23.07 -13.49
C ASP A 48 4.39 22.17 -13.15
N ALA A 49 4.38 21.49 -11.99
CA ALA A 49 5.42 20.51 -11.65
C ALA A 49 5.44 19.32 -12.63
N ILE A 50 4.26 18.82 -13.03
CA ILE A 50 4.16 17.74 -14.02
C ILE A 50 4.68 18.17 -15.39
N VAL A 51 4.35 19.38 -15.83
CA VAL A 51 4.84 19.92 -17.10
C VAL A 51 6.35 20.16 -17.04
N ALA A 52 6.87 20.70 -15.93
CA ALA A 52 8.30 20.91 -15.73
C ALA A 52 9.09 19.58 -15.72
N ALA A 53 8.47 18.49 -15.29
CA ALA A 53 9.04 17.14 -15.37
C ALA A 53 8.97 16.52 -16.78
N GLY A 54 8.46 17.23 -17.78
CA GLY A 54 8.41 16.79 -19.19
C GLY A 54 7.14 16.03 -19.58
N TYR A 55 6.13 15.97 -18.71
CA TYR A 55 4.88 15.25 -18.97
C TYR A 55 3.77 16.17 -19.47
N ARG A 56 2.74 15.57 -20.09
CA ARG A 56 1.55 16.31 -20.51
C ARG A 56 0.83 16.88 -19.29
N ARG A 57 0.33 18.12 -19.43
CA ARG A 57 -0.48 18.79 -18.40
C ARG A 57 -1.63 17.88 -17.91
N PRO A 58 -1.80 17.69 -16.59
CA PRO A 58 -2.88 16.87 -16.04
C PRO A 58 -4.26 17.38 -16.42
N HIS A 59 -5.22 16.47 -16.64
CA HIS A 59 -6.59 16.85 -16.96
C HIS A 59 -7.24 17.60 -15.78
N ARG A 60 -7.93 18.72 -16.04
CA ARG A 60 -8.52 19.54 -14.96
C ARG A 60 -9.54 18.77 -14.11
N LYS A 61 -10.34 17.89 -14.71
CA LYS A 61 -11.37 17.13 -13.98
C LYS A 61 -10.82 15.91 -13.22
N HIS A 62 -9.72 15.33 -13.68
CA HIS A 62 -9.27 14.00 -13.23
C HIS A 62 -7.89 14.02 -12.58
N GLY A 63 -7.08 15.06 -12.82
CA GLY A 63 -5.73 15.18 -12.28
C GLY A 63 -5.68 15.67 -10.84
N LEU A 64 -6.72 16.36 -10.37
CA LEU A 64 -6.88 16.74 -8.96
C LEU A 64 -8.36 16.86 -8.60
N VAL A 65 -8.78 16.14 -7.57
CA VAL A 65 -10.16 16.16 -7.05
C VAL A 65 -10.11 16.45 -5.56
N ILE A 66 -10.95 17.38 -5.09
CA ILE A 66 -11.12 17.67 -3.66
C ILE A 66 -12.55 17.29 -3.27
N THR A 67 -12.67 16.35 -2.33
CA THR A 67 -13.94 15.87 -1.79
C THR A 67 -14.09 16.24 -0.32
N HIS A 68 -15.29 16.05 0.24
CA HIS A 68 -15.49 16.12 1.70
C HIS A 68 -14.90 14.88 2.38
N GLY A 69 -14.40 15.06 3.60
CA GLY A 69 -13.80 14.00 4.40
C GLY A 69 -14.81 13.07 5.08
N GLU A 70 -16.08 13.03 4.65
CA GLU A 70 -17.08 12.11 5.22
C GLU A 70 -16.66 10.64 5.05
N SER A 71 -15.96 10.32 3.96
CA SER A 71 -15.31 9.01 3.75
C SER A 71 -13.84 8.97 4.21
N ALA A 72 -13.33 10.03 4.85
CA ALA A 72 -11.94 10.08 5.28
C ALA A 72 -11.66 9.07 6.41
N GLY A 73 -12.64 8.67 7.22
CA GLY A 73 -12.46 7.65 8.27
C GLY A 73 -11.99 6.30 7.68
N ASP A 74 -12.74 5.79 6.70
CA ASP A 74 -12.38 4.56 5.97
C ASP A 74 -11.03 4.69 5.25
N TYR A 75 -10.69 5.91 4.83
CA TYR A 75 -9.48 6.21 4.08
C TYR A 75 -8.24 6.35 4.97
N VAL A 76 -8.35 7.07 6.08
CA VAL A 76 -7.36 7.15 7.16
C VAL A 76 -7.09 5.75 7.67
N SER A 77 -8.12 4.97 7.97
CA SER A 77 -7.98 3.59 8.43
C SER A 77 -7.22 2.76 7.37
N LYS A 78 -7.64 2.76 6.10
CA LYS A 78 -6.91 2.04 5.03
C LYS A 78 -5.47 2.50 4.83
N ILE A 79 -5.19 3.80 4.89
CA ILE A 79 -3.86 4.37 4.68
C ILE A 79 -2.94 4.18 5.90
N CYS A 80 -3.50 4.23 7.11
CA CYS A 80 -2.74 4.12 8.36
C CYS A 80 -2.50 2.66 8.77
N HIS A 81 -3.40 1.74 8.42
CA HIS A 81 -3.20 0.27 8.52
C HIS A 81 -2.51 -0.32 7.28
N GLN A 82 -1.91 0.52 6.45
CA GLN A 82 -1.00 0.10 5.40
C GLN A 82 0.40 0.57 5.77
N GLY A 83 0.95 -0.01 6.84
CA GLY A 83 2.39 -0.07 6.98
C GLY A 83 2.99 -0.93 5.85
N LEU A 84 4.26 -0.72 5.49
CA LEU A 84 4.96 -1.56 4.50
C LEU A 84 4.82 -3.06 4.83
N ALA A 85 4.82 -3.42 6.12
CA ALA A 85 4.62 -4.79 6.57
C ALA A 85 3.20 -5.33 6.30
N GLU A 86 2.14 -4.53 6.46
CA GLU A 86 0.75 -4.91 6.13
C GLU A 86 0.48 -4.85 4.63
N GLU A 87 1.13 -3.93 3.91
CA GLU A 87 1.05 -3.83 2.45
C GLU A 87 1.71 -5.05 1.77
N ILE A 88 2.79 -5.57 2.35
CA ILE A 88 3.46 -6.82 1.93
C ILE A 88 2.69 -8.06 2.42
N SER A 89 2.20 -8.09 3.67
CA SER A 89 1.54 -9.28 4.25
C SER A 89 0.05 -9.43 3.88
N GLN A 90 -0.63 -8.35 3.50
CA GLN A 90 -2.02 -8.38 3.02
C GLN A 90 -2.13 -8.17 1.50
N ALA A 91 -1.02 -8.29 0.77
CA ALA A 91 -0.90 -8.22 -0.69
C ALA A 91 -1.99 -9.00 -1.44
N GLY A 92 -2.35 -10.19 -0.94
CA GLY A 92 -3.37 -11.06 -1.52
C GLY A 92 -4.82 -10.55 -1.41
N SER A 93 -5.09 -9.55 -0.55
CA SER A 93 -6.46 -9.05 -0.30
C SER A 93 -6.94 -8.01 -1.32
N LYS A 94 -6.02 -7.35 -2.05
CA LYS A 94 -6.36 -6.22 -2.92
C LYS A 94 -6.06 -6.50 -4.38
N LYS A 95 -6.92 -7.28 -5.06
CA LYS A 95 -6.95 -7.35 -6.54
C LYS A 95 -7.15 -5.97 -7.14
N GLY A 96 -6.19 -5.51 -7.95
CA GLY A 96 -6.37 -4.30 -8.73
C GLY A 96 -7.60 -4.43 -9.63
N ARG A 97 -8.27 -3.31 -9.89
CA ARG A 97 -9.51 -3.30 -10.69
C ARG A 97 -9.17 -3.24 -12.19
N GLN A 98 -10.03 -3.82 -13.02
CA GLN A 98 -9.95 -3.73 -14.49
C GLN A 98 -8.59 -4.17 -15.07
N GLY A 99 -8.00 -5.24 -14.52
CA GLY A 99 -6.71 -5.77 -15.00
C GLY A 99 -5.48 -4.97 -14.56
N SER A 100 -5.65 -3.95 -13.70
CA SER A 100 -4.53 -3.29 -13.04
C SER A 100 -3.96 -4.21 -11.95
N ARG A 101 -2.66 -4.09 -11.68
CA ARG A 101 -1.93 -4.85 -10.66
C ARG A 101 -1.28 -3.90 -9.66
N SER A 102 -1.38 -4.21 -8.37
CA SER A 102 -0.57 -3.57 -7.35
C SER A 102 0.87 -4.07 -7.41
N VAL A 103 1.82 -3.35 -6.81
CA VAL A 103 3.22 -3.80 -6.76
C VAL A 103 3.36 -5.16 -6.05
N PRO A 104 2.69 -5.42 -4.91
CA PRO A 104 2.71 -6.76 -4.31
C PRO A 104 2.17 -7.86 -5.23
N GLN A 105 1.18 -7.57 -6.06
CA GLN A 105 0.72 -8.53 -7.06
C GLN A 105 1.73 -8.83 -8.14
N ILE A 106 2.51 -7.83 -8.56
CA ILE A 106 3.59 -8.05 -9.52
C ILE A 106 4.69 -8.90 -8.88
N ILE A 107 4.96 -8.73 -7.57
CA ILE A 107 5.88 -9.58 -6.80
C ILE A 107 5.36 -11.02 -6.74
N ASP A 108 4.09 -11.21 -6.36
CA ASP A 108 3.45 -12.53 -6.29
C ASP A 108 3.43 -13.20 -7.68
N ASP A 109 3.04 -12.48 -8.73
CA ASP A 109 3.03 -12.98 -10.10
C ASP A 109 4.44 -13.37 -10.57
N TRP A 110 5.46 -12.57 -10.22
CA TRP A 110 6.84 -12.90 -10.55
C TRP A 110 7.31 -14.17 -9.82
N GLY A 111 6.96 -14.32 -8.54
CA GLY A 111 7.26 -15.52 -7.76
C GLY A 111 6.56 -16.77 -8.29
N ASP A 112 5.29 -16.64 -8.70
CA ASP A 112 4.47 -17.75 -9.20
C ASP A 112 4.83 -18.19 -10.61
N TYR A 113 5.06 -17.23 -11.50
CA TYR A 113 5.17 -17.49 -12.94
C TYR A 113 6.57 -17.27 -13.50
N GLY A 114 7.48 -16.62 -12.77
CA GLY A 114 8.85 -16.38 -13.21
C GLY A 114 8.97 -15.51 -14.47
N ARG A 115 7.95 -14.72 -14.81
CA ARG A 115 7.91 -13.98 -16.09
C ARG A 115 8.92 -12.84 -16.08
N GLU A 116 9.72 -12.75 -17.14
CA GLU A 116 10.67 -11.64 -17.31
C GLU A 116 9.97 -10.27 -17.35
N SER A 117 8.75 -10.21 -17.88
CA SER A 117 7.95 -8.97 -17.88
C SER A 117 7.71 -8.45 -16.47
N ASP A 118 7.42 -9.33 -15.51
CA ASP A 118 7.16 -8.92 -14.13
C ASP A 118 8.46 -8.50 -13.43
N ARG A 119 9.57 -9.21 -13.70
CA ARG A 119 10.91 -8.79 -13.26
C ARG A 119 11.27 -7.38 -13.73
N LEU A 120 11.06 -7.09 -15.01
CA LEU A 120 11.37 -5.77 -15.58
C LEU A 120 10.52 -4.66 -14.96
N LEU A 121 9.23 -4.92 -14.70
CA LEU A 121 8.36 -3.98 -13.99
C LEU A 121 8.86 -3.73 -12.56
N LEU A 122 9.28 -4.76 -11.83
CA LEU A 122 9.83 -4.60 -10.48
C LEU A 122 11.11 -3.76 -10.50
N LEU A 123 12.01 -3.98 -11.46
CA LEU A 123 13.23 -3.18 -11.60
C LEU A 123 12.94 -1.71 -11.92
N GLU A 124 11.98 -1.45 -12.81
CA GLU A 124 11.52 -0.09 -13.13
C GLU A 124 10.94 0.59 -11.89
N TRP A 125 10.07 -0.11 -11.15
CA TRP A 125 9.47 0.38 -9.93
C TRP A 125 10.52 0.69 -8.85
N LEU A 126 11.46 -0.23 -8.59
CA LEU A 126 12.54 -0.04 -7.61
C LEU A 126 13.41 1.18 -7.95
N THR A 127 13.66 1.40 -9.24
CA THR A 127 14.43 2.54 -9.73
C THR A 127 13.66 3.84 -9.55
N GLY A 128 12.39 3.87 -9.99
CA GLY A 128 11.54 5.07 -9.95
C GLY A 128 11.08 5.46 -8.54
N MET A 129 10.99 4.50 -7.62
CA MET A 129 10.51 4.71 -6.25
C MET A 129 11.63 4.88 -5.23
N ARG A 130 12.89 4.89 -5.66
CA ARG A 130 14.03 5.09 -4.75
C ARG A 130 13.89 6.42 -4.00
N GLY A 131 13.78 6.33 -2.67
CA GLY A 131 13.62 7.49 -1.79
C GLY A 131 12.20 8.06 -1.74
N ALA A 132 11.24 7.47 -2.44
CA ALA A 132 9.84 7.84 -2.34
C ALA A 132 9.29 7.51 -0.95
N ARG A 133 8.49 8.43 -0.40
CA ARG A 133 7.81 8.23 0.89
C ARG A 133 6.37 7.83 0.63
N HIS A 134 6.04 6.58 0.94
CA HIS A 134 4.70 6.01 0.75
C HIS A 134 3.67 6.66 1.68
N LEU A 135 3.99 6.77 2.97
CA LEU A 135 3.16 7.48 3.95
C LEU A 135 3.94 8.65 4.55
N THR A 136 3.34 9.83 4.60
CA THR A 136 3.97 11.01 5.19
C THR A 136 2.94 11.85 5.93
N TRP A 137 3.35 12.37 7.09
CA TRP A 137 2.55 13.21 7.96
C TRP A 137 3.17 14.60 8.04
N SER A 138 2.35 15.63 8.18
CA SER A 138 2.85 16.94 8.60
C SER A 138 3.47 16.85 9.99
N LYS A 139 4.47 17.70 10.24
CA LYS A 139 5.23 17.75 11.50
C LYS A 139 4.30 17.73 12.72
N ASP A 140 4.60 16.85 13.68
CA ASP A 140 3.91 16.66 14.97
C ASP A 140 2.42 16.27 14.90
N PHE A 141 1.79 16.23 13.72
CA PHE A 141 0.37 15.93 13.57
C PHE A 141 0.04 14.49 13.99
N ARG A 142 0.86 13.51 13.60
CA ARG A 142 0.69 12.12 14.04
C ARG A 142 0.74 12.00 15.56
N LYS A 143 1.73 12.64 16.20
CA LYS A 143 1.91 12.61 17.66
C LYS A 143 0.75 13.27 18.41
N GLN A 144 0.15 14.30 17.82
CA GLN A 144 -0.90 15.09 18.44
C GLN A 144 -2.29 14.44 18.32
N TYR A 145 -2.56 13.74 17.21
CA TYR A 145 -3.93 13.33 16.86
C TYR A 145 -4.12 11.82 16.69
N LEU A 146 -3.06 11.03 16.49
CA LEU A 146 -3.18 9.59 16.66
C LEU A 146 -3.06 9.27 18.15
N PRO A 147 -3.85 8.33 18.68
CA PRO A 147 -3.53 7.69 19.94
C PRO A 147 -2.08 7.19 19.90
N ALA A 148 -1.42 7.11 21.05
CA ALA A 148 -0.21 6.30 21.14
C ALA A 148 -0.54 4.95 20.49
N GLU A 149 0.35 4.46 19.61
CA GLU A 149 0.24 3.08 19.12
C GLU A 149 0.05 2.23 20.37
N GLN A 150 -1.15 1.69 20.55
CA GLN A 150 -1.23 0.48 21.34
C GLN A 150 -0.28 -0.45 20.58
N PRO A 151 0.75 -1.02 21.24
CA PRO A 151 1.44 -2.11 20.61
C PRO A 151 0.34 -3.00 20.08
N ALA A 152 0.48 -3.47 18.84
CA ALA A 152 -0.30 -4.62 18.44
C ALA A 152 -0.25 -5.56 19.64
N GLN A 153 -1.38 -6.12 20.06
CA GLN A 153 -1.32 -7.30 20.90
C GLN A 153 -0.73 -8.42 20.03
N ASP A 154 0.53 -8.25 19.64
CA ASP A 154 1.46 -9.32 19.49
C ASP A 154 1.43 -9.93 20.89
N SER A 155 0.87 -11.14 20.96
CA SER A 155 1.06 -12.00 22.10
C SER A 155 2.53 -11.91 22.48
N ASP A 156 2.82 -11.73 23.76
CA ASP A 156 4.19 -11.71 24.27
C ASP A 156 4.96 -12.84 23.57
N PRO A 157 6.02 -12.54 22.78
CA PRO A 157 6.71 -13.58 22.01
C PRO A 157 7.33 -14.65 22.91
N SER A 158 7.46 -14.40 24.22
CA SER A 158 7.83 -15.43 25.21
C SER A 158 6.70 -16.42 25.54
N THR A 159 5.46 -16.07 25.19
CA THR A 159 4.26 -16.93 25.26
C THR A 159 3.85 -17.50 23.90
N ALA A 160 4.45 -17.01 22.80
CA ALA A 160 4.23 -17.54 21.47
C ALA A 160 4.92 -18.90 21.29
N GLU A 161 4.16 -19.92 20.87
CA GLU A 161 4.73 -21.21 20.52
C GLU A 161 5.47 -21.12 19.18
N PHE A 162 6.75 -21.51 19.16
CA PHE A 162 7.46 -21.72 17.91
C PHE A 162 6.87 -22.93 17.17
N ILE A 163 6.13 -22.67 16.09
CA ILE A 163 5.49 -23.71 15.29
C ILE A 163 6.48 -24.35 14.31
N CYS A 164 7.10 -23.53 13.44
CA CYS A 164 8.04 -23.97 12.42
C CYS A 164 8.86 -22.80 11.87
N GLN A 165 9.99 -23.11 11.26
CA GLN A 165 10.78 -22.16 10.49
C GLN A 165 11.24 -22.83 9.20
N PHE A 166 11.15 -22.10 8.10
CA PHE A 166 11.71 -22.49 6.82
C PHE A 166 12.88 -21.56 6.49
N THR A 167 13.97 -22.13 6.01
CA THR A 167 15.00 -21.37 5.30
C THR A 167 14.44 -20.83 3.99
N GLY A 168 15.09 -19.82 3.40
CA GLY A 168 14.68 -19.30 2.09
C GLY A 168 14.56 -20.40 1.03
N GLN A 169 15.54 -21.30 0.96
CA GLN A 169 15.51 -22.44 0.03
C GLN A 169 14.34 -23.42 0.28
N GLN A 170 14.00 -23.67 1.55
CA GLN A 170 12.85 -24.53 1.88
C GLN A 170 11.52 -23.85 1.52
N THR A 171 11.41 -22.55 1.76
CA THR A 171 10.24 -21.76 1.34
C THR A 171 10.08 -21.80 -0.17
N ASP A 172 11.17 -21.57 -0.91
CA ASP A 172 11.16 -21.63 -2.38
C ASP A 172 10.74 -23.02 -2.87
N PHE A 173 11.30 -24.09 -2.28
CA PHE A 173 10.92 -25.46 -2.62
C PHE A 173 9.43 -25.75 -2.36
N LEU A 174 8.91 -25.36 -1.20
CA LEU A 174 7.50 -25.58 -0.85
C LEU A 174 6.56 -24.83 -1.79
N ILE A 175 6.87 -23.56 -2.09
CA ILE A 175 6.06 -22.75 -3.01
C ILE A 175 6.15 -23.28 -4.44
N GLN A 176 7.31 -23.81 -4.87
CA GLN A 176 7.43 -24.46 -6.19
C GLN A 176 6.66 -25.78 -6.26
N TYR A 177 6.66 -26.56 -5.18
CA TYR A 177 5.94 -27.84 -5.11
C TYR A 177 4.42 -27.63 -5.11
N ASP A 178 3.92 -26.73 -4.27
CA ASP A 178 2.53 -26.30 -4.24
C ASP A 178 2.45 -24.80 -3.91
N PRO A 179 2.18 -23.94 -4.91
CA PRO A 179 2.10 -22.49 -4.72
C PRO A 179 1.04 -22.04 -3.71
N THR A 180 0.07 -22.91 -3.38
CA THR A 180 -0.97 -22.62 -2.41
C THR A 180 -0.49 -22.67 -0.96
N LEU A 181 0.64 -23.34 -0.71
CA LEU A 181 1.24 -23.44 0.62
C LEU A 181 1.64 -22.07 1.19
N ARG A 182 1.91 -21.08 0.33
CA ARG A 182 2.25 -19.71 0.74
C ARG A 182 1.18 -19.04 1.62
N TRP A 183 -0.09 -19.42 1.45
CA TRP A 183 -1.19 -18.92 2.27
C TRP A 183 -1.78 -19.99 3.20
N ARG A 184 -1.76 -21.28 2.79
CA ARG A 184 -2.29 -22.37 3.61
C ARG A 184 -1.46 -22.59 4.88
N ILE A 185 -0.13 -22.50 4.80
CA ILE A 185 0.73 -22.68 5.98
C ILE A 185 0.48 -21.59 7.04
N PRO A 186 0.49 -20.28 6.71
CA PRO A 186 0.12 -19.24 7.67
C PRO A 186 -1.31 -19.37 8.22
N GLU A 187 -2.29 -19.74 7.37
CA GLU A 187 -3.65 -19.97 7.85
C GLU A 187 -3.76 -21.18 8.80
N ALA A 188 -3.11 -22.29 8.46
CA ALA A 188 -3.10 -23.50 9.27
C ALA A 188 -2.40 -23.27 10.61
N ALA A 189 -1.28 -22.52 10.62
CA ALA A 189 -0.61 -22.08 11.84
C ALA A 189 -1.55 -21.25 12.72
N LYS A 190 -2.30 -20.31 12.13
CA LYS A 190 -3.24 -19.45 12.86
C LYS A 190 -4.45 -20.21 13.43
N LYS A 191 -4.99 -21.18 12.68
CA LYS A 191 -6.23 -21.90 13.06
C LYS A 191 -5.95 -23.12 13.93
N HIS A 192 -4.83 -23.81 13.70
CA HIS A 192 -4.60 -25.16 14.20
C HIS A 192 -3.19 -25.37 14.76
N GLY A 193 -2.36 -24.32 14.83
CA GLY A 193 -1.00 -24.39 15.37
C GLY A 193 -0.12 -25.37 14.58
N ARG A 194 0.82 -26.01 15.29
CA ARG A 194 1.77 -26.96 14.70
C ARG A 194 1.13 -28.17 14.00
N PRO A 195 0.08 -28.82 14.54
CA PRO A 195 -0.60 -29.91 13.83
C PRO A 195 -1.15 -29.49 12.46
N GLY A 196 -1.70 -28.29 12.35
CA GLY A 196 -2.20 -27.76 11.07
C GLY A 196 -1.09 -27.60 10.04
N VAL A 197 0.05 -27.02 10.46
CA VAL A 197 1.20 -26.87 9.56
C VAL A 197 1.75 -28.22 9.12
N MET A 198 1.87 -29.20 10.02
CA MET A 198 2.36 -30.52 9.65
C MET A 198 1.44 -31.23 8.66
N ALA A 199 0.12 -31.05 8.77
CA ALA A 199 -0.84 -31.61 7.82
C ALA A 199 -0.74 -31.01 6.41
N GLU A 200 -0.25 -29.77 6.30
CA GLU A 200 -0.02 -29.09 5.01
C GLU A 200 1.30 -29.51 4.35
N LEU A 201 2.22 -30.13 5.11
CA LEU A 201 3.56 -30.52 4.65
C LEU A 201 3.70 -32.01 4.30
N VAL A 202 2.62 -32.80 4.46
CA VAL A 202 2.54 -34.23 4.13
C VAL A 202 1.88 -34.39 2.76
#